data_AF-A0A9N9H7P6-F1
#
_entry.id   AF-A0A9N9H7P6-F1
#
_cell.length_a   1.000
_cell.length_b   1.000
_cell.length_c   1.000
_cell.angle_alpha   90.00
_cell.angle_beta   90.00
_cell.angle_gamma   90.00
#
_symmetry.space_group_name_H-M   'P 1'
#
loop_
_entity.id
_entity.type
_entity.pdbx_description
1 polymer ?
#
loop_
_entity_poly.entity_id
_entity_poly.type
_entity_poly.pdbx_seq_one_letter_code
_entity_poly.pdbx_strand_id
1 'polypeptide(L)' 'PSQLLMYLDGAGGTGKSKVIKVICEYFKQTNQEKTLVICTLTGFAASNIEDCTLHSLCRFRFSEDDDNDYRYNFL' A
#
# COMPACT_ATOMS: atom_id res chain seq x y z
N PRO A 1 17.47 -8.00 11.51
CA PRO A 1 16.98 -6.72 12.06
C PRO A 1 15.47 -6.85 12.32
N SER A 2 14.93 -6.21 13.36
CA SER A 2 13.49 -6.20 13.61
C SER A 2 12.78 -5.24 12.65
N GLN A 3 11.52 -5.55 12.30
CA GLN A 3 10.69 -4.65 11.50
C GLN A 3 10.47 -3.32 12.23
N LEU A 4 10.56 -2.20 11.52
CA LEU A 4 10.16 -0.90 12.04
C LEU A 4 8.63 -0.85 12.14
N LEU A 5 8.11 -0.68 13.36
CA LEU A 5 6.70 -0.39 13.60
C LEU A 5 6.56 1.10 13.87
N MET A 6 5.85 1.81 13.01
CA MET A 6 5.77 3.27 13.02
C MET A 6 4.34 3.72 12.74
N TYR A 7 3.86 4.66 13.55
CA TYR A 7 2.61 5.38 13.33
C TYR A 7 2.94 6.87 13.09
N LEU A 8 2.47 7.42 11.96
CA LEU A 8 2.72 8.79 11.54
C LEU A 8 1.41 9.58 11.58
N ASP A 9 1.24 10.42 12.60
CA ASP A 9 0.08 11.31 12.74
C ASP A 9 0.38 12.76 12.30
N GLY A 10 -0.68 13.54 12.08
CA GLY A 10 -0.61 14.98 11.84
C GLY A 10 -1.75 15.47 10.94
N ALA A 11 -2.03 16.77 10.99
CA ALA A 11 -3.06 17.41 10.17
C ALA A 11 -2.83 17.23 8.65
N GLY A 12 -3.86 17.50 7.84
CA GLY A 12 -3.73 17.56 6.39
C GLY A 12 -2.63 18.53 5.96
N GLY A 13 -1.81 18.15 4.97
CA GLY A 13 -0.73 19.01 4.45
C GLY A 13 0.61 18.95 5.18
N THR A 14 0.76 18.17 6.26
CA THR A 14 2.04 18.04 6.99
C THR A 14 3.12 17.20 6.31
N GLY A 15 2.90 16.79 5.05
CA GLY A 15 3.91 16.06 4.28
C GLY A 15 4.05 14.56 4.58
N LYS A 16 3.11 13.93 5.30
CA LYS A 16 3.12 12.47 5.57
C LYS A 16 3.29 11.63 4.30
N SER A 17 2.58 11.98 3.22
CA SER A 17 2.72 11.31 1.92
C SER A 17 4.12 11.49 1.31
N LYS A 18 4.82 12.60 1.60
CA LYS A 18 6.20 12.80 1.17
C LYS A 18 7.16 11.88 1.93
N VAL A 19 6.94 11.66 3.22
CA VAL A 19 7.71 10.71 4.03
C VAL A 19 7.60 9.30 3.43
N ILE A 20 6.37 8.85 3.12
CA ILE A 20 6.14 7.56 2.46
C ILE A 20 6.93 7.48 1.14
N LYS A 21 6.83 8.49 0.27
CA LYS A 21 7.56 8.52 -1.01
C LYS A 21 9.08 8.41 -0.85
N VAL A 22 9.66 9.09 0.14
CA VAL A 22 11.11 9.03 0.41
C VAL A 22 11.52 7.64 0.89
N ILE A 23 10.70 6.97 1.71
CA ILE A 23 10.94 5.57 2.09
C ILE A 23 10.95 4.69 0.85
N CYS A 24 10.00 4.85 -0.08
CA CYS A 24 9.99 4.10 -1.33
C CYS A 24 11.24 4.35 -2.18
N GLU A 25 11.64 5.62 -2.32
CA GLU A 25 12.86 6.02 -3.04
C GLU A 25 14.11 5.40 -2.41
N TYR A 26 14.20 5.36 -1.07
CA TYR A 26 15.30 4.73 -0.36
C TYR A 26 15.42 3.23 -0.68
N PHE A 27 14.31 2.48 -0.60
CA PHE A 27 14.32 1.05 -0.93
C PHE A 27 14.65 0.78 -2.41
N LYS A 28 14.24 1.67 -3.32
CA LYS A 28 14.66 1.62 -4.74
C LYS A 28 16.17 1.85 -4.89
N GLN A 29 16.72 2.87 -4.22
CA GLN A 29 18.14 3.19 -4.28
C GLN A 29 19.03 2.09 -3.67
N THR A 30 18.50 1.30 -2.74
CA THR A 30 19.20 0.16 -2.15
C THR A 30 18.97 -1.17 -2.89
N ASN A 31 18.23 -1.19 -4.01
CA ASN A 31 17.81 -2.40 -4.75
C ASN A 31 17.01 -3.40 -3.88
N GLN A 32 16.19 -2.89 -2.97
CA GLN A 32 15.36 -3.66 -2.04
C GLN A 32 13.87 -3.39 -2.24
N GLU A 33 13.48 -2.76 -3.35
CA GLU A 33 12.10 -2.38 -3.65
C GLU A 33 11.12 -3.55 -3.57
N LYS A 34 11.56 -4.77 -3.91
CA LYS A 34 10.75 -5.99 -3.84
C LYS A 34 10.44 -6.48 -2.42
N THR A 35 11.13 -5.93 -1.42
CA THR A 35 10.90 -6.25 0.00
C THR A 35 9.94 -5.27 0.68
N LEU A 36 9.58 -4.19 0.00
CA LEU A 36 8.68 -3.16 0.50
C LEU A 36 7.28 -3.38 -0.05
N VAL A 37 6.31 -3.49 0.85
CA VAL A 37 4.88 -3.51 0.52
C VAL A 37 4.27 -2.22 1.04
N ILE A 38 3.50 -1.54 0.20
CA ILE A 38 2.75 -0.35 0.57
C ILE A 38 1.28 -0.66 0.32
N CYS A 39 0.39 -0.13 1.16
CA CYS A 39 -1.04 -0.25 0.96
C CYS A 39 -1.75 0.93 1.58
N THR A 40 -2.98 1.15 1.15
CA THR A 40 -3.85 2.20 1.71
C THR A 40 -5.22 1.65 2.07
N LEU A 41 -5.97 2.40 2.85
CA LEU A 41 -7.31 1.99 3.27
C LEU A 41 -8.37 2.20 2.17
N THR A 42 -8.16 3.14 1.25
CA THR A 42 -9.16 3.53 0.24
C THR A 42 -8.57 3.56 -1.17
N GLY A 43 -9.40 3.25 -2.18
CA GLY A 43 -8.95 3.23 -3.58
C GLY A 43 -8.39 4.57 -4.06
N PHE A 44 -8.95 5.70 -3.59
CA PHE A 44 -8.43 7.03 -3.94
C PHE A 44 -7.06 7.32 -3.33
N ALA A 45 -6.79 6.83 -2.11
CA ALA A 45 -5.46 6.93 -1.53
C ALA A 45 -4.47 6.03 -2.26
N ALA A 46 -4.91 4.84 -2.68
CA ALA A 46 -4.13 3.88 -3.45
C ALA A 46 -3.68 4.48 -4.79
N SER A 47 -4.60 5.15 -5.52
CA SER A 47 -4.26 5.83 -6.77
C SER A 47 -3.25 6.97 -6.58
N ASN A 48 -3.28 7.67 -5.43
CA ASN A 48 -2.35 8.77 -5.15
C ASN A 48 -0.92 8.31 -4.83
N ILE A 49 -0.72 7.04 -4.50
CA ILE A 49 0.59 6.46 -4.21
C ILE A 49 0.96 5.31 -5.17
N GLU A 50 0.18 5.12 -6.24
CA GLU A 50 0.36 4.08 -7.27
C GLU A 50 0.43 2.66 -6.69
N ASP A 51 -0.43 2.35 -5.71
CA ASP A 51 -0.44 1.04 -5.05
C ASP A 51 -1.87 0.47 -4.89
N CYS A 52 -2.01 -0.59 -4.10
CA CYS A 52 -3.24 -1.31 -3.82
C CYS A 52 -3.87 -0.92 -2.47
N THR A 53 -5.10 -1.39 -2.27
CA THR A 53 -5.77 -1.27 -0.97
C THR A 53 -5.37 -2.42 -0.06
N LEU A 54 -5.45 -2.21 1.26
CA LEU A 54 -5.22 -3.26 2.26
C LEU A 54 -6.14 -4.47 2.04
N HIS A 55 -7.40 -4.24 1.63
CA HIS A 55 -8.34 -5.31 1.30
C HIS A 55 -7.84 -6.18 0.14
N SER A 56 -7.38 -5.54 -0.94
CA SER A 56 -6.82 -6.23 -2.10
C SER A 56 -5.54 -7.01 -1.74
N LEU A 57 -4.65 -6.38 -0.95
CA LEU A 57 -3.39 -6.98 -0.51
C LEU A 57 -3.62 -8.24 0.33
N CYS A 58 -4.54 -8.17 1.30
CA CYS A 58 -4.87 -9.30 2.17
C CYS A 58 -5.81 -10.32 1.51
N ARG A 59 -6.25 -10.09 0.27
CA ARG A 59 -7.27 -10.88 -0.42
C ARG A 59 -8.52 -11.07 0.43
N PHE A 60 -8.94 -10.03 1.15
CA PHE A 60 -10.22 -10.04 1.83
C PHE A 60 -11.32 -10.10 0.77
N ARG A 61 -11.93 -11.26 0.65
CA ARG A 61 -13.13 -11.45 -0.15
C ARG A 61 -14.30 -11.01 0.69
N PHE A 62 -15.20 -10.22 0.12
CA PHE A 62 -16.55 -10.23 0.65
C PHE A 62 -17.06 -11.66 0.50
N SER A 63 -17.53 -12.27 1.58
CA SER A 63 -18.21 -13.55 1.50
C SER A 63 -19.46 -13.32 0.66
N GLU A 64 -19.43 -13.75 -0.60
CA GLU A 64 -20.57 -13.64 -1.49
C GLU A 64 -21.01 -15.05 -1.88
N ASP A 65 -22.29 -15.33 -1.66
CA ASP A 65 -23.08 -16.31 -2.40
C ASP A 65 -23.26 -15.87 -3.87
N ASP A 66 -22.25 -15.27 -4.51
CA ASP A 66 -22.38 -14.74 -5.87
C ASP A 66 -21.14 -15.06 -6.73
N ASP A 67 -21.37 -15.92 -7.72
CA ASP A 67 -20.43 -16.43 -8.70
C ASP A 67 -20.06 -15.36 -9.72
N ASN A 68 -19.15 -14.42 -9.39
CA ASN A 68 -18.51 -13.59 -10.42
C ASN A 68 -16.99 -13.45 -10.20
N ASP A 69 -16.25 -14.23 -11.00
CA ASP A 69 -14.78 -14.29 -11.09
C ASP A 69 -14.20 -13.01 -11.73
N TYR A 70 -13.98 -11.97 -10.93
CA TYR A 70 -13.14 -10.84 -11.34
C TYR A 70 -11.67 -11.14 -11.07
N ARG A 71 -11.00 -11.73 -12.09
CA ARG A 71 -9.55 -11.89 -12.14
C ARG A 71 -8.85 -10.54 -12.27
N TYR A 72 -8.40 -9.97 -11.15
CA TYR A 72 -7.34 -8.97 -11.17
C TYR A 72 -5.99 -9.67 -11.36
N ASN A 73 -5.47 -9.64 -12.59
CA ASN A 73 -4.11 -10.07 -12.89
C ASN A 73 -3.14 -8.92 -12.61
N PHE A 74 -2.31 -9.09 -11.59
CA PHE A 74 -1.06 -8.33 -11.43
C PHE A 74 0.10 -9.33 -11.41
N LEU A 75 0.78 -9.43 -12.55
CA LEU A 75 2.16 -9.88 -12.72
C LEU A 75 2.89 -8.79 -13.51
#